data_AF-A0A7V9RRN1-F1
#
_entry.id   AF-A0A7V9RRN1-F1
#
_cell.length_a   1.000
_cell.length_b   1.000
_cell.length_c   1.000
_cell.angle_alpha   90.00
_cell.angle_beta   90.00
_cell.angle_gamma   90.00
#
_symmetry.space_group_name_H-M   'P 1'
#
loop_
_entity.id
_entity.type
_entity.pdbx_description
1 polymer ?
#
loop_
_entity_poly.entity_id
_entity_poly.type
_entity_poly.pdbx_seq_one_letter_code
_entity_poly.pdbx_strand_id
1 'polypeptide(L)'
;MATLYGDPALPDTLDGPVLLVGSSIGSAVRGGPPDSPEGPRDVDIGDGTGFLVHDGNTTWVALPEFDNDYVAFVIGRGLSDEQMVEAAEAADVSTDTATVAPAGIPAGLEPLLVSSPRDGPYLGVGERLRLGTDSATIFVSAVKADPRLAALWGFWADDPGGTLVRGQPGSVGQMDGIGLGQGARGRVWAENGVVLSVIAYGGSDELIDQVVESLRIGTAAELEAMRLASITREPKPHEVGCPPGALIVSAIVDDYRWAFGVGVDPDYPDEGAQSCSALITVDPSDGAGSGSFALAPLGQLSGMTSFADGPPDHPAGTTVGGVAPPGTDRVTILGPDGVSVDAVLSVNGPRPGERLFGQFFPGSSAGVDGPYAITAFDAAGTVLATLTL
;
A
#
# COMPACT_ATOMS: atom_id res chain seq x y z
N MET A 1 13.96 -11.52 -0.89
CA MET A 1 14.19 -12.63 0.09
C MET A 1 15.26 -12.17 1.04
N ALA A 2 15.25 -12.63 2.29
CA ALA A 2 16.22 -12.15 3.27
C ALA A 2 16.53 -13.18 4.35
N THR A 3 17.76 -13.16 4.86
CA THR A 3 18.17 -13.96 6.01
C THR A 3 18.55 -13.05 7.18
N LEU A 4 17.89 -13.26 8.31
CA LEU A 4 18.18 -12.59 9.57
C LEU A 4 19.17 -13.43 10.39
N TYR A 5 20.25 -12.80 10.81
CA TYR A 5 21.23 -13.31 11.76
C TYR A 5 21.14 -12.51 13.05
N GLY A 6 21.26 -13.21 14.17
CA GLY A 6 21.17 -12.63 15.51
C GLY A 6 21.71 -13.57 16.56
N ASP A 7 21.65 -13.17 17.82
CA ASP A 7 22.01 -14.03 18.95
C ASP A 7 20.99 -15.17 19.08
N PRO A 8 21.40 -16.45 18.97
CA PRO A 8 20.49 -17.59 19.12
C PRO A 8 19.87 -17.71 20.53
N ALA A 9 20.40 -17.01 21.53
CA ALA A 9 19.81 -16.90 22.86
C ALA A 9 18.66 -15.87 22.94
N LEU A 10 18.54 -15.00 21.93
CA LEU A 10 17.49 -13.97 21.81
C LEU A 10 16.75 -14.11 20.46
N PRO A 11 16.19 -15.29 20.13
CA PRO A 11 15.68 -15.56 18.78
C PRO A 11 14.46 -14.71 18.41
N ASP A 12 13.70 -14.26 19.41
CA ASP A 12 12.42 -13.56 19.23
C ASP A 12 12.53 -12.05 19.55
N THR A 13 13.72 -11.54 19.90
CA THR A 13 13.98 -10.12 20.14
C THR A 13 15.23 -9.66 19.39
N LEU A 14 15.37 -8.34 19.21
CA LEU A 14 16.53 -7.74 18.55
C LEU A 14 17.38 -6.93 19.54
N ASP A 15 17.45 -7.37 20.80
CA ASP A 15 18.13 -6.66 21.91
C ASP A 15 19.67 -6.76 21.89
N GLY A 16 20.26 -7.02 20.73
CA GLY A 16 21.68 -7.21 20.54
C GLY A 16 22.11 -6.95 19.10
N PRO A 17 23.37 -7.25 18.75
CA PRO A 17 23.84 -7.11 17.38
C PRO A 17 23.05 -8.03 16.46
N VAL A 18 22.60 -7.50 15.33
CA VAL A 18 21.81 -8.24 14.34
C VAL A 18 22.23 -7.84 12.94
N LEU A 19 22.11 -8.77 12.01
CA LEU A 19 22.48 -8.61 10.61
C LEU A 19 21.37 -9.17 9.73
N LEU A 20 20.97 -8.44 8.72
CA LEU A 20 20.02 -8.85 7.71
C LEU A 20 20.67 -8.70 6.34
N VAL A 21 20.62 -9.77 5.55
CA VAL A 21 21.08 -9.78 4.16
C VAL A 21 19.91 -10.08 3.26
N GLY A 22 19.77 -9.37 2.16
CA GLY A 22 18.63 -9.57 1.28
C GLY A 22 18.60 -8.66 0.05
N SER A 23 17.44 -8.66 -0.58
CA SER A 23 17.10 -7.77 -1.68
C SER A 23 15.77 -7.09 -1.43
N SER A 24 15.56 -5.94 -2.07
CA SER A 24 14.33 -5.14 -2.00
C SER A 24 13.06 -5.81 -2.56
N ILE A 25 13.12 -7.09 -2.94
CA ILE A 25 11.96 -7.88 -3.36
C ILE A 25 11.41 -8.67 -2.16
N GLY A 26 10.15 -8.40 -1.80
CA GLY A 26 9.34 -9.26 -0.94
C GLY A 26 9.35 -8.99 0.57
N SER A 27 9.86 -9.91 1.40
CA SER A 27 9.78 -9.79 2.87
C SER A 27 10.47 -8.56 3.46
N ALA A 28 11.37 -7.99 2.65
CA ALA A 28 12.08 -6.76 2.92
C ALA A 28 11.79 -5.69 1.85
N VAL A 29 10.59 -5.65 1.25
CA VAL A 29 10.21 -4.62 0.25
C VAL A 29 10.61 -3.24 0.78
N ARG A 30 11.65 -2.69 0.15
CA ARG A 30 12.28 -1.42 0.49
C ARG A 30 12.66 -0.67 -0.78
N GLY A 31 12.59 0.65 -0.73
CA GLY A 31 13.07 1.56 -1.79
C GLY A 31 14.57 1.90 -1.74
N GLY A 32 15.44 1.06 -1.17
CA GLY A 32 16.88 1.36 -1.00
C GLY A 32 17.23 2.27 0.19
N PRO A 33 18.54 2.60 0.38
CA PRO A 33 19.02 3.56 1.38
C PRO A 33 18.29 4.91 1.26
N PRO A 34 18.23 5.73 2.32
CA PRO A 34 17.61 7.05 2.25
C PRO A 34 18.20 7.87 1.09
N ASP A 35 17.36 8.66 0.40
CA ASP A 35 17.72 9.45 -0.81
C ASP A 35 18.82 10.51 -0.56
N SER A 36 19.17 10.78 0.68
CA SER A 36 20.22 11.74 1.08
C SER A 36 20.90 11.27 2.36
N PRO A 37 21.76 10.24 2.30
CA PRO A 37 22.42 9.74 3.48
C PRO A 37 23.46 10.74 3.98
N GLU A 38 23.64 10.83 5.31
CA GLU A 38 24.75 11.57 5.88
C GLU A 38 26.03 10.73 5.87
N GLY A 39 27.15 11.34 5.46
CA GLY A 39 28.47 10.71 5.47
C GLY A 39 28.64 9.43 4.65
N PRO A 40 27.96 9.24 3.49
CA PRO A 40 28.15 8.04 2.70
C PRO A 40 29.59 7.88 2.26
N ARG A 41 30.07 6.63 2.25
CA ARG A 41 31.40 6.32 1.73
C ARG A 41 31.39 5.06 0.90
N ASP A 42 32.14 5.12 -0.19
CA ASP A 42 32.46 3.93 -0.99
C ASP A 42 33.31 2.98 -0.15
N VAL A 43 32.97 1.69 -0.22
CA VAL A 43 33.70 0.61 0.45
C VAL A 43 34.04 -0.48 -0.56
N ASP A 44 35.23 -1.04 -0.45
CA ASP A 44 35.60 -2.24 -1.18
C ASP A 44 34.81 -3.41 -0.59
N ILE A 45 34.16 -4.19 -1.44
CA ILE A 45 33.43 -5.41 -1.05
C ILE A 45 33.96 -6.63 -1.81
N GLY A 46 35.24 -6.60 -2.17
CA GLY A 46 35.94 -7.68 -2.86
C GLY A 46 35.76 -7.58 -4.39
N ASP A 47 34.63 -8.07 -4.89
CA ASP A 47 34.36 -8.13 -6.34
C ASP A 47 33.73 -6.84 -6.90
N GLY A 48 33.58 -5.79 -6.07
CA GLY A 48 32.96 -4.52 -6.45
C GLY A 48 33.11 -3.41 -5.41
N THR A 49 32.39 -2.29 -5.64
CA THR A 49 32.34 -1.15 -4.71
C THR A 49 30.95 -1.03 -4.12
N GLY A 50 30.83 -1.31 -2.82
CA GLY A 50 29.61 -1.09 -2.04
C GLY A 50 29.51 0.34 -1.54
N PHE A 51 28.34 0.69 -1.02
CA PHE A 51 28.06 2.00 -0.47
C PHE A 51 27.64 1.87 1.00
N LEU A 52 28.51 2.33 1.90
CA LEU A 52 28.24 2.31 3.34
C LEU A 52 27.45 3.55 3.73
N VAL A 53 26.33 3.35 4.43
CA VAL A 53 25.41 4.40 4.87
C VAL A 53 24.99 4.16 6.32
N HIS A 54 25.04 5.20 7.14
CA HIS A 54 24.44 5.19 8.47
C HIS A 54 23.04 5.78 8.41
N ASP A 55 22.08 5.10 9.05
CA ASP A 55 20.66 5.44 9.05
C ASP A 55 20.07 5.17 10.43
N GLY A 56 20.02 6.19 11.28
CA GLY A 56 19.59 6.08 12.67
C GLY A 56 20.45 5.08 13.46
N ASN A 57 19.82 4.00 13.92
CA ASN A 57 20.49 2.90 14.64
C ASN A 57 20.92 1.73 13.73
N THR A 58 20.73 1.88 12.42
CA THR A 58 21.13 0.89 11.40
C THR A 58 22.33 1.37 10.61
N THR A 59 23.12 0.42 10.12
CA THR A 59 24.18 0.66 9.13
C THR A 59 23.95 -0.25 7.94
N TRP A 60 24.02 0.34 6.75
CA TRP A 60 23.79 -0.31 5.46
C TRP A 60 25.08 -0.43 4.69
N VAL A 61 25.26 -1.55 4.00
CA VAL A 61 26.13 -1.67 2.84
C VAL A 61 25.24 -2.03 1.65
N ALA A 62 25.00 -1.06 0.78
CA ALA A 62 24.31 -1.32 -0.49
C ALA A 62 25.29 -1.93 -1.48
N LEU A 63 24.88 -3.03 -2.13
CA LEU A 63 25.72 -3.76 -3.08
C LEU A 63 25.51 -3.21 -4.51
N PRO A 64 26.58 -3.02 -5.29
CA PRO A 64 26.48 -2.62 -6.70
C PRO A 64 25.93 -3.79 -7.53
N GLU A 65 25.12 -3.47 -8.55
CA GLU A 65 24.35 -4.37 -9.43
C GLU A 65 22.95 -4.77 -8.86
N PHE A 66 21.78 -4.57 -9.49
CA PHE A 66 21.38 -4.54 -10.91
C PHE A 66 20.12 -3.64 -11.14
N ASP A 67 20.11 -2.87 -12.25
CA ASP A 67 19.00 -2.16 -12.92
C ASP A 67 17.84 -1.60 -12.07
N ASN A 68 17.86 -0.28 -11.88
CA ASN A 68 16.82 0.72 -11.54
C ASN A 68 15.68 0.43 -10.54
N ASP A 69 15.41 -0.80 -10.10
CA ASP A 69 14.27 -1.12 -9.21
C ASP A 69 14.60 -2.15 -8.11
N TYR A 70 15.80 -2.76 -8.09
CA TYR A 70 16.17 -3.78 -7.09
C TYR A 70 17.48 -3.50 -6.35
N VAL A 71 17.40 -3.17 -5.05
CA VAL A 71 18.55 -2.92 -4.17
C VAL A 71 18.86 -4.19 -3.38
N ALA A 72 20.01 -4.81 -3.63
CA ALA A 72 20.59 -5.82 -2.76
C ALA A 72 21.38 -5.14 -1.63
N PHE A 73 21.32 -5.71 -0.42
CA PHE A 73 21.87 -5.05 0.76
C PHE A 73 22.34 -6.03 1.84
N VAL A 74 23.29 -5.53 2.62
CA VAL A 74 23.58 -5.99 3.97
C VAL A 74 23.28 -4.86 4.93
N ILE A 75 22.55 -5.15 6.01
CA ILE A 75 22.20 -4.16 7.02
C ILE A 75 22.31 -4.74 8.41
N GLY A 76 22.82 -3.95 9.34
CA GLY A 76 22.96 -4.38 10.72
C GLY A 76 22.68 -3.30 11.74
N ARG A 77 22.51 -3.74 12.98
CA ARG A 77 22.41 -2.90 14.18
C ARG A 77 23.45 -3.38 15.18
N GLY A 78 24.07 -2.45 15.90
CA GLY A 78 25.07 -2.78 16.93
C GLY A 78 26.33 -3.47 16.40
N LEU A 79 26.62 -3.31 15.11
CA LEU A 79 27.81 -3.84 14.42
C LEU A 79 28.71 -2.67 14.00
N SER A 80 30.04 -2.90 13.98
CA SER A 80 30.98 -1.90 13.46
C SER A 80 30.97 -1.88 11.93
N ASP A 81 31.43 -0.78 11.36
CA ASP A 81 31.63 -0.65 9.91
C ASP A 81 32.44 -1.79 9.32
N GLU A 82 33.52 -2.21 9.99
CA GLU A 82 34.36 -3.31 9.52
C GLU A 82 33.57 -4.61 9.46
N GLN A 83 32.78 -4.91 10.49
CA GLN A 83 31.92 -6.10 10.50
C GLN A 83 30.85 -6.04 9.41
N MET A 84 30.32 -4.85 9.12
CA MET A 84 29.36 -4.64 8.04
C MET A 84 29.98 -4.87 6.66
N VAL A 85 31.21 -4.39 6.44
CA VAL A 85 31.95 -4.58 5.18
C VAL A 85 32.36 -6.04 5.00
N GLU A 86 32.90 -6.70 6.03
CA GLU A 86 33.25 -8.14 5.97
C GLU A 86 32.02 -9.01 5.67
N ALA A 87 30.86 -8.67 6.25
CA ALA A 87 29.61 -9.36 5.95
C ALA A 87 29.14 -9.13 4.51
N ALA A 88 29.32 -7.92 3.97
CA ALA A 88 29.01 -7.57 2.59
C ALA A 88 29.93 -8.27 1.58
N GLU A 89 31.23 -8.33 1.86
CA GLU A 89 32.21 -9.11 1.08
C GLU A 89 31.83 -10.59 1.01
N ALA A 90 31.27 -11.13 2.09
CA ALA A 90 30.87 -12.53 2.20
C ALA A 90 29.41 -12.80 1.80
N ALA A 91 28.66 -11.78 1.38
CA ALA A 91 27.24 -11.91 1.07
C ALA A 91 27.03 -12.56 -0.31
N ASP A 92 26.17 -13.59 -0.35
CA ASP A 92 25.63 -14.15 -1.58
C ASP A 92 24.14 -13.79 -1.66
N VAL A 93 23.83 -12.83 -2.53
CA VAL A 93 22.47 -12.36 -2.84
C VAL A 93 21.99 -12.85 -4.23
N SER A 94 22.81 -13.68 -4.90
CA SER A 94 22.57 -14.13 -6.27
C SER A 94 21.64 -15.35 -6.37
N THR A 95 21.38 -16.00 -5.23
CA THR A 95 20.56 -17.20 -5.15
C THR A 95 19.16 -16.91 -4.60
N ASP A 96 18.26 -17.89 -4.68
CA ASP A 96 16.93 -17.84 -4.06
C ASP A 96 16.99 -17.73 -2.52
N THR A 97 18.17 -17.64 -1.91
CA THR A 97 18.32 -17.44 -0.47
C THR A 97 19.55 -16.56 -0.22
N ALA A 98 19.31 -15.28 0.08
CA ALA A 98 20.38 -14.38 0.45
C ALA A 98 21.09 -14.90 1.71
N THR A 99 22.41 -15.08 1.67
CA THR A 99 23.20 -15.60 2.81
C THR A 99 24.53 -14.86 2.97
N VAL A 100 25.22 -15.12 4.08
CA VAL A 100 26.58 -14.66 4.34
C VAL A 100 27.44 -15.90 4.59
N ALA A 101 28.58 -16.00 3.91
CA ALA A 101 29.50 -17.11 4.13
C ALA A 101 29.99 -17.13 5.59
N PRO A 102 30.22 -18.30 6.21
CA PRO A 102 30.50 -18.40 7.65
C PRO A 102 31.66 -17.53 8.17
N ALA A 103 32.64 -17.22 7.32
CA ALA A 103 33.78 -16.38 7.70
C ALA A 103 33.44 -14.88 7.83
N GLY A 104 32.37 -14.42 7.18
CA GLY A 104 31.91 -13.02 7.26
C GLY A 104 30.71 -12.84 8.20
N ILE A 105 30.27 -13.89 8.90
CA ILE A 105 29.22 -13.75 9.92
C ILE A 105 29.87 -13.14 11.19
N PRO A 106 29.37 -12.00 11.70
CA PRO A 106 29.90 -11.41 12.92
C PRO A 106 29.83 -12.38 14.10
N ALA A 107 30.87 -12.35 14.96
CA ALA A 107 30.98 -13.27 16.07
C ALA A 107 29.76 -13.21 17.01
N GLY A 108 29.23 -14.38 17.36
CA GLY A 108 28.05 -14.51 18.22
C GLY A 108 26.71 -14.48 17.47
N LEU A 109 26.72 -14.22 16.15
CA LEU A 109 25.51 -14.30 15.33
C LEU A 109 25.39 -15.65 14.65
N GLU A 110 24.16 -16.16 14.57
CA GLU A 110 23.80 -17.35 13.82
C GLU A 110 22.57 -17.05 12.92
N PRO A 111 22.37 -17.79 11.82
CA PRO A 111 21.16 -17.64 11.01
C PRO A 111 19.93 -17.98 11.85
N LEU A 112 19.08 -16.98 12.11
CA LEU A 112 17.85 -17.13 12.89
C LEU A 112 16.66 -17.47 12.00
N LEU A 113 16.53 -16.79 10.86
CA LEU A 113 15.39 -16.95 9.97
C LEU A 113 15.81 -16.73 8.51
N VAL A 114 15.38 -17.63 7.64
CA VAL A 114 15.42 -17.45 6.19
C VAL A 114 14.00 -17.15 5.72
N SER A 115 13.81 -16.01 5.05
CA SER A 115 12.49 -15.53 4.61
C SER A 115 12.37 -15.47 3.08
N SER A 116 11.18 -15.80 2.61
CA SER A 116 10.74 -15.70 1.22
C SER A 116 10.09 -14.34 0.95
N PRO A 117 9.85 -13.95 -0.32
CA PRO A 117 9.24 -12.66 -0.62
C PRO A 117 7.84 -12.48 -0.02
N ARG A 118 7.14 -13.60 0.19
CA ARG A 118 5.78 -13.61 0.72
C ARG A 118 5.73 -13.33 2.22
N ASP A 119 6.83 -13.55 2.92
CA ASP A 119 6.93 -13.39 4.36
C ASP A 119 7.05 -11.91 4.77
N GLY A 120 6.68 -10.95 3.93
CA GLY A 120 6.68 -9.53 4.27
C GLY A 120 5.42 -9.10 4.98
N PRO A 121 5.49 -8.06 5.83
CA PRO A 121 4.27 -7.42 6.29
C PRO A 121 3.49 -6.96 5.05
N TYR A 122 2.18 -7.20 5.02
CA TYR A 122 1.28 -6.82 3.93
C TYR A 122 1.47 -7.52 2.56
N LEU A 123 2.48 -8.39 2.36
CA LEU A 123 2.93 -8.86 1.03
C LEU A 123 2.62 -10.33 0.65
N GLY A 124 1.59 -10.93 1.25
CA GLY A 124 0.83 -11.96 0.54
C GLY A 124 0.77 -13.37 1.15
N VAL A 125 1.19 -13.59 2.39
CA VAL A 125 0.69 -14.73 3.19
C VAL A 125 -0.04 -14.24 4.43
N GLY A 126 -1.18 -14.88 4.75
CA GLY A 126 -1.99 -14.61 5.93
C GLY A 126 -3.16 -13.62 5.74
N GLU A 127 -3.77 -13.25 6.86
CA GLU A 127 -4.92 -12.36 6.92
C GLU A 127 -4.44 -10.91 6.91
N ARG A 128 -5.13 -10.06 6.13
CA ARG A 128 -4.80 -8.64 6.00
C ARG A 128 -6.05 -7.79 6.11
N LEU A 129 -5.92 -6.65 6.77
CA LEU A 129 -6.98 -5.65 6.88
C LEU A 129 -6.37 -4.27 6.67
N ARG A 130 -6.98 -3.49 5.79
CA ARG A 130 -6.66 -2.06 5.61
C ARG A 130 -7.79 -1.24 6.23
N LEU A 131 -7.44 -0.35 7.14
CA LEU A 131 -8.35 0.60 7.76
C LEU A 131 -8.00 2.00 7.26
N GLY A 132 -8.96 2.68 6.64
CA GLY A 132 -8.83 4.08 6.29
C GLY A 132 -9.45 4.96 7.36
N THR A 133 -8.77 6.05 7.70
CA THR A 133 -9.31 7.17 8.48
C THR A 133 -9.08 8.47 7.72
N ASP A 134 -9.61 9.58 8.22
CA ASP A 134 -9.37 10.89 7.59
C ASP A 134 -7.90 11.36 7.67
N SER A 135 -7.07 10.78 8.57
CA SER A 135 -5.70 11.23 8.82
C SER A 135 -4.64 10.13 8.77
N ALA A 136 -5.05 8.88 8.53
CA ALA A 136 -4.18 7.71 8.55
C ALA A 136 -4.74 6.57 7.72
N THR A 137 -3.85 5.84 7.05
CA THR A 137 -4.12 4.49 6.55
C THR A 137 -3.38 3.49 7.43
N ILE A 138 -4.11 2.52 7.99
CA ILE A 138 -3.57 1.51 8.89
C ILE A 138 -3.67 0.14 8.23
N PHE A 139 -2.56 -0.57 8.20
CA PHE A 139 -2.42 -1.92 7.70
C PHE A 139 -2.24 -2.89 8.86
N VAL A 140 -3.12 -3.87 8.95
CA VAL A 140 -3.05 -4.98 9.91
C VAL A 140 -2.73 -6.24 9.14
N SER A 141 -1.69 -6.96 9.54
CA SER A 141 -1.35 -8.28 9.00
C SER A 141 -1.28 -9.30 10.13
N ALA A 142 -1.73 -10.53 9.87
CA ALA A 142 -1.63 -11.64 10.79
C ALA A 142 -1.32 -12.95 10.05
N VAL A 143 -0.23 -13.62 10.43
CA VAL A 143 0.28 -14.80 9.70
C VAL A 143 0.60 -15.91 10.68
N LYS A 144 0.19 -17.14 10.37
CA LYS A 144 0.66 -18.34 11.07
C LYS A 144 2.07 -18.65 10.56
N ALA A 145 3.06 -18.28 11.35
CA ALA A 145 4.47 -18.40 11.00
C ALA A 145 5.31 -18.70 12.24
N ASP A 146 6.60 -18.96 12.00
CA ASP A 146 7.61 -18.97 13.05
C ASP A 146 7.62 -17.62 13.79
N PRO A 147 7.61 -17.57 15.14
CA PRO A 147 7.60 -16.31 15.90
C PRO A 147 8.81 -15.42 15.59
N ARG A 148 9.94 -15.99 15.15
CA ARG A 148 11.13 -15.24 14.71
C ARG A 148 10.85 -14.32 13.51
N LEU A 149 9.76 -14.54 12.77
CA LEU A 149 9.32 -13.63 11.72
C LEU A 149 8.93 -12.25 12.27
N ALA A 150 8.47 -12.17 13.53
CA ALA A 150 8.21 -10.89 14.20
C ALA A 150 9.49 -10.06 14.33
N ALA A 151 10.63 -10.70 14.62
CA ALA A 151 11.91 -10.03 14.68
C ALA A 151 12.32 -9.47 13.30
N LEU A 152 12.10 -10.23 12.21
CA LEU A 152 12.36 -9.72 10.85
C LEU A 152 11.50 -8.50 10.49
N TRP A 153 10.21 -8.53 10.82
CA TRP A 153 9.30 -7.41 10.56
C TRP A 153 9.59 -6.20 11.44
N GLY A 154 9.95 -6.47 12.68
CA GLY A 154 10.31 -5.50 13.70
C GLY A 154 11.69 -4.88 13.52
N PHE A 155 12.55 -5.51 12.70
CA PHE A 155 13.88 -5.02 12.35
C PHE A 155 13.87 -3.57 11.85
N TRP A 156 12.76 -3.11 11.27
CA TRP A 156 12.64 -1.76 10.70
C TRP A 156 12.22 -0.71 11.73
N ALA A 157 11.77 -1.09 12.92
CA ALA A 157 11.35 -0.17 13.96
C ALA A 157 12.55 0.49 14.66
N ASP A 158 12.44 1.76 15.05
CA ASP A 158 13.44 2.45 15.86
C ASP A 158 13.66 1.78 17.23
N ASP A 159 12.60 1.22 17.84
CA ASP A 159 12.68 0.25 18.95
C ASP A 159 12.33 -1.19 18.49
N PRO A 160 13.34 -2.01 18.13
CA PRO A 160 13.14 -3.31 17.50
C PRO A 160 12.89 -4.47 18.48
N GLY A 161 13.05 -4.27 19.80
CA GLY A 161 12.94 -5.37 20.79
C GLY A 161 12.67 -4.92 22.23
N GLY A 162 12.72 -3.63 22.53
CA GLY A 162 12.70 -3.11 23.90
C GLY A 162 11.31 -2.94 24.52
N THR A 163 10.23 -3.02 23.74
CA THR A 163 8.87 -2.70 24.21
C THR A 163 7.93 -3.90 24.18
N LEU A 164 7.15 -4.08 25.25
CA LEU A 164 6.10 -5.09 25.28
C LEU A 164 4.86 -4.62 24.51
N VAL A 165 4.42 -5.40 23.53
CA VAL A 165 3.15 -5.21 22.83
C VAL A 165 2.17 -6.25 23.35
N ARG A 166 1.08 -5.78 24.00
CA ARG A 166 0.08 -6.66 24.67
C ARG A 166 0.70 -7.68 25.64
N GLY A 167 1.80 -7.30 26.27
CA GLY A 167 2.53 -8.14 27.23
C GLY A 167 3.47 -9.18 26.60
N GLN A 168 3.63 -9.18 25.27
CA GLN A 168 4.64 -9.98 24.56
C GLN A 168 5.82 -9.11 24.13
N PRO A 169 7.04 -9.65 24.00
CA PRO A 169 8.13 -8.95 23.34
C PRO A 169 7.71 -8.51 21.93
N GLY A 170 8.04 -7.27 21.59
CA GLY A 170 7.68 -6.71 20.30
C GLY A 170 8.54 -5.51 19.91
N SER A 171 8.26 -5.02 18.73
CA SER A 171 8.94 -3.89 18.10
C SER A 171 7.95 -2.77 17.90
N VAL A 172 8.36 -1.54 18.22
CA VAL A 172 7.49 -0.37 18.31
C VAL A 172 8.18 0.84 17.70
N GLY A 173 7.38 1.69 17.06
CA GLY A 173 7.77 3.08 16.77
C GLY A 173 7.89 3.36 15.29
N GLN A 174 8.78 4.28 14.93
CA GLN A 174 8.98 4.68 13.53
C GLN A 174 9.60 3.53 12.76
N MET A 175 9.02 3.20 11.60
CA MET A 175 9.50 2.13 10.74
C MET A 175 10.25 2.71 9.56
N ASP A 176 11.57 2.67 9.64
CA ASP A 176 12.44 3.19 8.60
C ASP A 176 12.75 2.11 7.58
N GLY A 177 12.63 2.45 6.30
CA GLY A 177 12.99 1.54 5.23
C GLY A 177 11.93 0.49 4.85
N ILE A 178 10.67 0.67 5.21
CA ILE A 178 9.57 -0.11 4.64
C ILE A 178 9.02 0.59 3.38
N GLY A 179 8.64 -0.15 2.34
CA GLY A 179 8.08 0.39 1.09
C GLY A 179 6.72 1.13 1.21
N LEU A 180 6.36 1.59 2.41
CA LEU A 180 5.16 2.40 2.70
C LEU A 180 5.50 3.90 2.85
N GLY A 181 6.74 4.31 2.59
CA GLY A 181 7.18 5.70 2.61
C GLY A 181 7.74 6.17 3.96
N GLN A 182 8.28 7.39 3.96
CA GLN A 182 8.85 8.03 5.15
C GLN A 182 7.75 8.35 6.18
N GLY A 183 8.03 8.12 7.47
CA GLY A 183 7.12 8.45 8.57
C GLY A 183 6.07 7.38 8.90
N ALA A 184 6.18 6.17 8.35
CA ALA A 184 5.37 5.05 8.80
C ALA A 184 5.71 4.70 10.26
N ARG A 185 4.70 4.31 11.04
CA ARG A 185 4.86 3.89 12.44
C ARG A 185 4.17 2.57 12.64
N GLY A 186 4.73 1.67 13.45
CA GLY A 186 4.13 0.34 13.59
C GLY A 186 4.46 -0.37 14.89
N ARG A 187 3.71 -1.45 15.11
CA ARG A 187 3.79 -2.41 16.22
C ARG A 187 3.89 -3.79 15.61
N VAL A 188 4.89 -4.57 15.98
CA VAL A 188 5.12 -5.92 15.49
C VAL A 188 5.36 -6.85 16.67
N TRP A 189 4.69 -7.99 16.71
CA TRP A 189 4.88 -8.98 17.78
C TRP A 189 4.41 -10.36 17.35
N ALA A 190 4.76 -11.36 18.15
CA ALA A 190 4.19 -12.70 18.05
C ALA A 190 3.29 -12.98 19.26
N GLU A 191 2.11 -13.54 19.03
CA GLU A 191 1.23 -14.06 20.08
C GLU A 191 0.45 -15.27 19.57
N ASN A 192 0.16 -16.23 20.44
CA ASN A 192 -0.78 -17.34 20.12
C ASN A 192 -0.46 -18.12 18.81
N GLY A 193 0.82 -18.21 18.42
CA GLY A 193 1.24 -18.89 17.19
C GLY A 193 0.99 -18.11 15.90
N VAL A 194 0.76 -16.80 16.01
CA VAL A 194 0.68 -15.86 14.89
C VAL A 194 1.67 -14.72 15.07
N VAL A 195 2.20 -14.24 13.95
CA VAL A 195 2.97 -12.99 13.87
C VAL A 195 2.05 -11.91 13.37
N LEU A 196 2.00 -10.78 14.07
CA LEU A 196 1.16 -9.64 13.75
C LEU A 196 1.97 -8.38 13.49
N SER A 197 1.43 -7.54 12.63
CA SER A 197 1.88 -6.17 12.45
C SER A 197 0.68 -5.23 12.38
N VAL A 198 0.74 -4.10 13.07
CA VAL A 198 -0.14 -2.94 12.84
C VAL A 198 0.76 -1.79 12.44
N ILE A 199 0.65 -1.34 11.20
CA ILE A 199 1.51 -0.30 10.61
C ILE A 199 0.61 0.80 10.06
N ALA A 200 0.84 2.04 10.47
CA ALA A 200 0.10 3.19 9.99
C ALA A 200 0.99 4.13 9.17
N TYR A 201 0.42 4.65 8.10
CA TYR A 201 0.90 5.85 7.41
C TYR A 201 0.01 7.02 7.80
N GLY A 202 0.59 8.04 8.43
CA GLY A 202 -0.16 9.11 9.11
C GLY A 202 -0.75 8.66 10.46
N GLY A 203 -1.50 9.55 11.11
CA GLY A 203 -2.07 9.31 12.43
C GLY A 203 -1.06 9.42 13.59
N SER A 204 -1.53 9.14 14.80
CA SER A 204 -0.72 9.18 16.03
C SER A 204 -0.45 7.78 16.58
N ASP A 205 0.55 7.65 17.45
CA ASP A 205 0.83 6.39 18.15
C ASP A 205 -0.37 5.90 18.96
N GLU A 206 -1.15 6.81 19.55
CA GLU A 206 -2.34 6.46 20.31
C GLU A 206 -3.41 5.79 19.45
N LEU A 207 -3.52 6.17 18.16
CA LEU A 207 -4.44 5.54 17.23
C LEU A 207 -3.99 4.10 16.91
N ILE A 208 -2.69 3.89 16.71
CA ILE A 208 -2.09 2.58 16.48
C ILE A 208 -2.32 1.69 17.70
N ASP A 209 -2.05 2.20 18.89
CA ASP A 209 -2.18 1.46 20.15
C ASP A 209 -3.65 1.11 20.42
N GLN A 210 -4.60 1.99 20.11
CA GLN A 210 -6.03 1.68 20.17
C GLN A 210 -6.43 0.52 19.24
N VAL A 211 -5.88 0.47 18.02
CA VAL A 211 -6.11 -0.64 17.11
C VAL A 211 -5.53 -1.92 17.70
N VAL A 212 -4.27 -1.90 18.16
CA VAL A 212 -3.59 -3.05 18.78
C VAL A 212 -4.38 -3.59 19.98
N GLU A 213 -4.86 -2.72 20.87
CA GLU A 213 -5.65 -3.11 22.04
C GLU A 213 -7.00 -3.74 21.63
N SER A 214 -7.59 -3.27 20.53
CA SER A 214 -8.88 -3.74 20.02
C SER A 214 -8.80 -5.05 19.23
N LEU A 215 -7.61 -5.50 18.84
CA LEU A 215 -7.45 -6.72 18.07
C LEU A 215 -7.83 -7.97 18.87
N ARG A 216 -8.61 -8.82 18.23
CA ARG A 216 -8.98 -10.14 18.74
C ARG A 216 -9.21 -11.12 17.60
N ILE A 217 -9.14 -12.41 17.93
CA ILE A 217 -9.59 -13.46 17.02
C ILE A 217 -11.10 -13.31 16.83
N GLY A 218 -11.51 -13.09 15.59
CA GLY A 218 -12.91 -13.03 15.19
C GLY A 218 -13.54 -14.41 15.00
N THR A 219 -14.85 -14.44 14.84
CA THR A 219 -15.62 -15.62 14.43
C THR A 219 -15.93 -15.57 12.94
N ALA A 220 -16.28 -16.72 12.34
CA ALA A 220 -16.72 -16.76 10.94
C ALA A 220 -17.96 -15.87 10.68
N ALA A 221 -18.87 -15.77 11.65
CA ALA A 221 -20.05 -14.91 11.55
C ALA A 221 -19.69 -13.42 11.55
N GLU A 222 -18.65 -13.03 12.30
CA GLU A 222 -18.15 -11.65 12.31
C GLU A 222 -17.41 -11.31 11.02
N LEU A 223 -16.62 -12.26 10.48
CA LEU A 223 -16.00 -12.09 9.16
C LEU A 223 -17.06 -11.89 8.08
N GLU A 224 -18.14 -12.69 8.10
CA GLU A 224 -19.25 -12.55 7.16
C GLU A 224 -19.99 -11.22 7.33
N ALA A 225 -20.19 -10.77 8.58
CA ALA A 225 -20.78 -9.47 8.85
C ALA A 225 -19.90 -8.32 8.36
N MET A 226 -18.57 -8.42 8.51
CA MET A 226 -17.61 -7.43 7.98
C MET A 226 -17.65 -7.38 6.46
N ARG A 227 -17.60 -8.55 5.81
CA ARG A 227 -17.77 -8.74 4.37
C ARG A 227 -19.03 -8.08 3.83
N LEU A 228 -20.17 -8.35 4.45
CA LEU A 228 -21.44 -7.74 4.07
C LEU A 228 -21.46 -6.22 4.33
N ALA A 229 -20.83 -5.77 5.42
CA ALA A 229 -20.72 -4.36 5.75
C ALA A 229 -19.90 -3.56 4.71
N SER A 230 -18.86 -4.17 4.12
CA SER A 230 -18.04 -3.55 3.06
C SER A 230 -18.87 -3.10 1.86
N ILE A 231 -19.92 -3.85 1.50
CA ILE A 231 -20.80 -3.49 0.38
C ILE A 231 -22.00 -2.68 0.84
N THR A 232 -22.63 -3.02 1.98
CA THR A 232 -23.92 -2.44 2.36
C THR A 232 -23.80 -1.00 2.87
N ARG A 233 -22.68 -0.66 3.51
CA ARG A 233 -22.38 0.70 3.96
C ARG A 233 -21.88 1.54 2.79
N GLU A 234 -22.27 2.81 2.75
CA GLU A 234 -21.67 3.76 1.81
C GLU A 234 -20.22 4.08 2.26
N PRO A 235 -19.20 3.84 1.41
CA PRO A 235 -17.82 4.14 1.73
C PRO A 235 -17.57 5.66 1.76
N LYS A 236 -16.59 6.07 2.56
CA LYS A 236 -16.00 7.41 2.50
C LYS A 236 -14.89 7.45 1.44
N PRO A 237 -14.55 8.62 0.88
CA PRO A 237 -13.49 8.76 -0.12
C PRO A 237 -12.17 8.08 0.27
N HIS A 238 -11.68 8.31 1.49
CA HIS A 238 -10.40 7.75 1.95
C HIS A 238 -10.40 6.21 2.07
N GLU A 239 -11.58 5.58 2.26
CA GLU A 239 -11.69 4.12 2.42
C GLU A 239 -11.54 3.39 1.09
N VAL A 240 -11.81 4.07 -0.03
CA VAL A 240 -11.67 3.56 -1.40
C VAL A 240 -10.45 4.14 -2.11
N GLY A 241 -9.57 4.85 -1.39
CA GLY A 241 -8.36 5.45 -1.96
C GLY A 241 -8.63 6.67 -2.87
N CYS A 242 -9.77 7.33 -2.69
CA CYS A 242 -10.12 8.54 -3.42
C CYS A 242 -9.52 9.79 -2.76
N PRO A 243 -9.14 10.80 -3.56
CA PRO A 243 -8.72 12.09 -3.03
C PRO A 243 -9.86 12.71 -2.20
N PRO A 244 -9.55 13.58 -1.22
CA PRO A 244 -10.55 14.33 -0.48
C PRO A 244 -11.47 15.08 -1.46
N GLY A 245 -12.78 14.86 -1.36
CA GLY A 245 -13.72 15.49 -2.29
C GLY A 245 -15.04 14.76 -2.43
N ALA A 246 -15.71 15.05 -3.55
CA ALA A 246 -16.96 14.40 -3.90
C ALA A 246 -16.70 12.96 -4.35
N LEU A 247 -17.56 12.05 -3.88
CA LEU A 247 -17.58 10.65 -4.25
C LEU A 247 -18.99 10.31 -4.73
N ILE A 248 -19.06 9.51 -5.77
CA ILE A 248 -20.29 8.81 -6.16
C ILE A 248 -20.09 7.34 -5.86
N VAL A 249 -21.13 6.74 -5.30
CA VAL A 249 -21.22 5.31 -5.05
C VAL A 249 -22.48 4.80 -5.72
N SER A 250 -22.37 3.71 -6.46
CA SER A 250 -23.52 3.06 -7.09
C SER A 250 -24.45 2.42 -6.06
N ALA A 251 -25.67 2.10 -6.49
CA ALA A 251 -26.46 1.09 -5.80
C ALA A 251 -25.73 -0.28 -5.82
N ILE A 252 -26.12 -1.19 -4.92
CA ILE A 252 -25.68 -2.59 -5.01
C ILE A 252 -26.26 -3.19 -6.29
N VAL A 253 -25.39 -3.78 -7.10
CA VAL A 253 -25.76 -4.64 -8.22
C VAL A 253 -25.21 -6.02 -7.87
N ASP A 254 -26.11 -7.00 -7.72
CA ASP A 254 -25.77 -8.34 -7.23
C ASP A 254 -25.03 -8.30 -5.87
N ASP A 255 -23.71 -8.51 -5.88
CA ASP A 255 -22.82 -8.51 -4.72
C ASP A 255 -21.67 -7.49 -4.84
N TYR A 256 -21.81 -6.49 -5.71
CA TYR A 256 -20.82 -5.43 -5.87
C TYR A 256 -21.42 -4.03 -5.96
N ARG A 257 -20.57 -3.04 -5.72
CA ARG A 257 -20.79 -1.62 -6.02
C ARG A 257 -19.58 -1.09 -6.76
N TRP A 258 -19.72 0.05 -7.39
CA TRP A 258 -18.59 0.81 -7.89
C TRP A 258 -18.63 2.22 -7.30
N ALA A 259 -17.46 2.83 -7.20
CA ALA A 259 -17.30 4.20 -6.77
C ALA A 259 -16.43 4.97 -7.77
N PHE A 260 -16.72 6.26 -7.91
CA PHE A 260 -15.92 7.19 -8.69
C PHE A 260 -15.85 8.54 -7.98
N GLY A 261 -14.66 9.11 -7.91
CA GLY A 261 -14.43 10.39 -7.24
C GLY A 261 -13.45 11.24 -8.01
N VAL A 262 -13.62 12.56 -7.91
CA VAL A 262 -12.66 13.56 -8.37
C VAL A 262 -12.50 14.58 -7.26
N GLY A 263 -11.25 14.82 -6.88
CA GLY A 263 -10.88 15.76 -5.83
C GLY A 263 -9.64 16.54 -6.23
N VAL A 264 -9.43 17.67 -5.56
CA VAL A 264 -8.14 18.38 -5.59
C VAL A 264 -7.54 18.18 -4.23
N ASP A 265 -6.33 17.64 -4.18
CA ASP A 265 -5.62 17.47 -2.92
C ASP A 265 -5.28 18.86 -2.36
N PRO A 266 -5.80 19.24 -1.17
CA PRO A 266 -5.51 20.54 -0.59
C PRO A 266 -4.04 20.70 -0.19
N ASP A 267 -3.33 19.60 0.06
CA ASP A 267 -1.91 19.62 0.43
C ASP A 267 -1.00 19.70 -0.81
N TYR A 268 -1.52 19.31 -1.98
CA TYR A 268 -0.83 19.36 -3.27
C TYR A 268 -1.67 20.05 -4.36
N PRO A 269 -2.08 21.33 -4.17
CA PRO A 269 -2.99 22.01 -5.08
C PRO A 269 -2.42 22.21 -6.49
N ASP A 270 -1.09 22.18 -6.62
CA ASP A 270 -0.37 22.35 -7.88
C ASP A 270 -0.33 21.06 -8.74
N GLU A 271 -0.64 19.89 -8.17
CA GLU A 271 -0.72 18.62 -8.91
C GLU A 271 -2.01 18.49 -9.75
N GLY A 272 -2.93 19.45 -9.59
CA GLY A 272 -4.21 19.44 -10.26
C GLY A 272 -5.21 18.50 -9.60
N ALA A 273 -6.28 18.18 -10.33
CA ALA A 273 -7.27 17.25 -9.81
C ALA A 273 -6.79 15.81 -9.98
N GLN A 274 -7.13 14.99 -8.99
CA GLN A 274 -6.97 13.56 -9.03
C GLN A 274 -8.34 12.90 -9.11
N SER A 275 -8.35 11.70 -9.67
CA SER A 275 -9.53 10.85 -9.76
C SER A 275 -9.25 9.49 -9.17
N CYS A 276 -10.33 8.82 -8.81
CA CYS A 276 -10.33 7.44 -8.38
C CYS A 276 -11.50 6.70 -9.02
N SER A 277 -11.32 5.41 -9.23
CA SER A 277 -12.42 4.48 -9.40
C SER A 277 -12.15 3.22 -8.61
N ALA A 278 -13.19 2.61 -8.07
CA ALA A 278 -13.05 1.37 -7.30
C ALA A 278 -14.25 0.46 -7.54
N LEU A 279 -13.96 -0.84 -7.68
CA LEU A 279 -14.97 -1.89 -7.55
C LEU A 279 -14.97 -2.37 -6.09
N ILE A 280 -16.14 -2.37 -5.47
CA ILE A 280 -16.34 -2.71 -4.06
C ILE A 280 -17.11 -4.02 -4.02
N THR A 281 -16.44 -5.08 -3.59
CA THR A 281 -16.92 -6.46 -3.58
C THR A 281 -16.84 -7.04 -2.18
N VAL A 282 -17.41 -8.23 -1.98
CA VAL A 282 -17.39 -8.93 -0.68
C VAL A 282 -15.96 -9.30 -0.33
N ASP A 283 -15.24 -9.83 -1.32
CA ASP A 283 -13.83 -10.15 -1.23
C ASP A 283 -13.04 -8.98 -1.83
N PRO A 284 -12.25 -8.25 -1.02
CA PRO A 284 -11.59 -7.04 -1.47
C PRO A 284 -10.63 -7.34 -2.61
N SER A 285 -10.82 -6.68 -3.74
CA SER A 285 -9.79 -6.55 -4.78
C SER A 285 -8.98 -5.28 -4.54
N ASP A 286 -7.67 -5.33 -4.83
CA ASP A 286 -6.79 -4.16 -4.90
C ASP A 286 -7.14 -3.19 -6.06
N GLY A 287 -8.27 -3.41 -6.77
CA GLY A 287 -8.69 -2.72 -7.99
C GLY A 287 -9.19 -1.29 -7.83
N ALA A 288 -8.69 -0.55 -6.83
CA ALA A 288 -8.89 0.90 -6.78
C ALA A 288 -7.85 1.56 -7.70
N GLY A 289 -8.28 2.11 -8.83
CA GLY A 289 -7.43 2.88 -9.73
C GLY A 289 -7.47 4.36 -9.37
N SER A 290 -6.31 4.97 -9.09
CA SER A 290 -6.17 6.43 -8.97
C SER A 290 -5.34 7.00 -10.11
N GLY A 291 -5.58 8.25 -10.47
CA GLY A 291 -4.83 8.91 -11.53
C GLY A 291 -5.15 10.38 -11.68
N SER A 292 -4.27 11.11 -12.37
CA SER A 292 -4.46 12.53 -12.68
C SER A 292 -5.73 12.73 -13.51
N PHE A 293 -6.49 13.77 -13.18
CA PHE A 293 -7.73 14.13 -13.84
C PHE A 293 -7.64 15.55 -14.41
N ALA A 294 -7.80 15.67 -15.72
CA ALA A 294 -7.81 16.97 -16.38
C ALA A 294 -9.19 17.63 -16.24
N LEU A 295 -9.32 18.57 -15.30
CA LEU A 295 -10.50 19.42 -15.22
C LEU A 295 -10.53 20.39 -16.41
N ALA A 296 -11.54 20.28 -17.25
CA ALA A 296 -11.84 21.26 -18.28
C ALA A 296 -12.19 22.63 -17.65
N PRO A 297 -12.16 23.73 -18.43
CA PRO A 297 -12.67 25.02 -17.98
C PRO A 297 -14.10 24.93 -17.42
N LEU A 298 -14.41 25.78 -16.44
CA LEU A 298 -15.76 25.86 -15.86
C LEU A 298 -16.82 26.03 -16.96
N GLY A 299 -17.89 25.22 -16.89
CA GLY A 299 -18.95 25.19 -17.89
C GLY A 299 -18.74 24.17 -19.02
N GLN A 300 -17.65 23.39 -18.99
CA GLN A 300 -17.42 22.28 -19.92
C GLN A 300 -17.50 20.91 -19.22
N LEU A 301 -17.73 19.87 -20.01
CA LEU A 301 -17.65 18.48 -19.56
C LEU A 301 -16.19 18.02 -19.50
N SER A 302 -15.86 17.25 -18.46
CA SER A 302 -14.62 16.47 -18.38
C SER A 302 -14.99 15.01 -18.12
N GLY A 303 -14.26 14.08 -18.69
CA GLY A 303 -14.52 12.66 -18.51
C GLY A 303 -13.25 11.83 -18.69
N MET A 304 -13.29 10.61 -18.16
CA MET A 304 -12.27 9.61 -18.35
C MET A 304 -12.87 8.22 -18.31
N THR A 305 -12.09 7.26 -18.78
CA THR A 305 -12.32 5.84 -18.58
C THR A 305 -11.27 5.30 -17.61
N SER A 306 -11.69 4.40 -16.73
CA SER A 306 -10.79 3.65 -15.87
C SER A 306 -11.22 2.20 -15.89
N PHE A 307 -10.27 1.31 -16.15
CA PHE A 307 -10.52 -0.13 -16.17
C PHE A 307 -10.37 -0.68 -14.77
N ALA A 308 -11.37 -1.44 -14.34
CA ALA A 308 -11.34 -2.16 -13.08
C ALA A 308 -11.29 -3.66 -13.39
N ASP A 309 -10.16 -4.27 -13.09
CA ASP A 309 -10.07 -5.73 -12.98
C ASP A 309 -10.81 -6.14 -11.70
N GLY A 310 -11.97 -6.78 -11.89
CA GLY A 310 -12.65 -7.44 -10.79
C GLY A 310 -11.89 -8.72 -10.37
N PRO A 311 -12.13 -9.23 -9.16
CA PRO A 311 -11.75 -10.59 -8.80
C PRO A 311 -12.25 -11.61 -9.85
N PRO A 312 -11.66 -12.82 -9.95
CA PRO A 312 -12.03 -13.82 -10.96
C PRO A 312 -13.53 -14.15 -11.05
N ASP A 313 -14.26 -13.97 -9.94
CA ASP A 313 -15.69 -14.25 -9.82
C ASP A 313 -16.60 -13.01 -10.03
N HIS A 314 -16.02 -11.85 -10.33
CA HIS A 314 -16.73 -10.58 -10.54
C HIS A 314 -16.45 -10.02 -11.94
N PRO A 315 -17.37 -9.22 -12.51
CA PRO A 315 -17.16 -8.68 -13.85
C PRO A 315 -15.98 -7.69 -13.87
N ALA A 316 -14.99 -7.96 -14.70
CA ALA A 316 -14.07 -6.92 -15.16
C ALA A 316 -14.86 -5.93 -16.03
N GLY A 317 -14.48 -4.65 -16.02
CA GLY A 317 -15.22 -3.65 -16.76
C GLY A 317 -14.60 -2.27 -16.75
N THR A 318 -15.30 -1.32 -17.34
CA THR A 318 -14.86 0.07 -17.48
C THR A 318 -15.78 0.97 -16.69
N THR A 319 -15.20 1.74 -15.78
CA THR A 319 -15.84 2.91 -15.18
C THR A 319 -15.67 4.09 -16.13
N VAL A 320 -16.78 4.69 -16.55
CA VAL A 320 -16.81 5.95 -17.29
C VAL A 320 -17.31 7.02 -16.32
N GLY A 321 -16.49 8.01 -16.01
CA GLY A 321 -16.83 9.02 -15.02
C GLY A 321 -16.20 10.37 -15.30
N GLY A 322 -16.68 11.39 -14.61
CA GLY A 322 -16.13 12.73 -14.76
C GLY A 322 -16.90 13.82 -14.04
N VAL A 323 -16.77 15.04 -14.56
CA VAL A 323 -17.34 16.27 -14.00
C VAL A 323 -18.24 16.94 -15.03
N ALA A 324 -19.49 17.15 -14.65
CA ALA A 324 -20.50 17.84 -15.43
C ALA A 324 -20.59 19.33 -15.03
N PRO A 325 -20.90 20.21 -16.01
CA PRO A 325 -20.94 21.65 -15.78
C PRO A 325 -22.09 22.08 -14.87
N PRO A 326 -22.04 23.31 -14.32
CA PRO A 326 -23.13 23.85 -13.52
C PRO A 326 -24.48 23.86 -14.23
N GLY A 327 -25.54 23.54 -13.48
CA GLY A 327 -26.90 23.43 -14.01
C GLY A 327 -27.25 22.06 -14.58
N THR A 328 -26.33 21.08 -14.53
CA THR A 328 -26.61 19.71 -14.96
C THR A 328 -27.60 19.02 -14.03
N ASP A 329 -28.67 18.47 -14.62
CA ASP A 329 -29.67 17.67 -13.92
C ASP A 329 -29.59 16.19 -14.30
N ARG A 330 -29.09 15.88 -15.50
CA ARG A 330 -28.96 14.51 -16.01
C ARG A 330 -27.71 14.37 -16.88
N VAL A 331 -27.05 13.22 -16.79
CA VAL A 331 -25.97 12.83 -17.71
C VAL A 331 -26.30 11.47 -18.31
N THR A 332 -26.18 11.34 -19.63
CA THR A 332 -26.28 10.05 -20.32
C THR A 332 -24.92 9.66 -20.87
N ILE A 333 -24.61 8.38 -20.84
CA ILE A 333 -23.40 7.81 -21.44
C ILE A 333 -23.84 6.79 -22.48
N LEU A 334 -23.41 6.98 -23.72
CA LEU A 334 -23.55 6.01 -24.81
C LEU A 334 -22.31 5.13 -24.81
N GLY A 335 -22.51 3.84 -24.53
CA GLY A 335 -21.47 2.82 -24.59
C GLY A 335 -21.12 2.41 -26.01
N PRO A 336 -20.01 1.68 -26.19
CA PRO A 336 -19.55 1.21 -27.49
C PRO A 336 -20.45 0.14 -28.12
N ASP A 337 -21.28 -0.51 -27.31
CA ASP A 337 -22.36 -1.41 -27.73
C ASP A 337 -23.60 -0.68 -28.29
N GLY A 338 -23.59 0.66 -28.27
CA GLY A 338 -24.69 1.52 -28.71
C GLY A 338 -25.79 1.67 -27.66
N VAL A 339 -25.61 1.17 -26.44
CA VAL A 339 -26.57 1.30 -25.35
C VAL A 339 -26.33 2.62 -24.63
N SER A 340 -27.39 3.42 -24.49
CA SER A 340 -27.36 4.65 -23.70
C SER A 340 -27.92 4.40 -22.30
N VAL A 341 -27.17 4.82 -21.29
CA VAL A 341 -27.52 4.66 -19.88
C VAL A 341 -27.43 5.99 -19.14
N ASP A 342 -28.30 6.17 -18.15
CA ASP A 342 -28.23 7.31 -17.24
C ASP A 342 -27.08 7.09 -16.24
N ALA A 343 -26.19 8.07 -16.16
CA ALA A 343 -25.11 8.04 -15.18
C ALA A 343 -25.65 8.37 -13.78
N VAL A 344 -25.03 7.80 -12.76
CA VAL A 344 -25.23 8.25 -11.38
C VAL A 344 -24.63 9.65 -11.26
N LEU A 345 -25.32 10.57 -10.59
CA LEU A 345 -24.95 11.97 -10.50
C LEU A 345 -24.86 12.39 -9.03
N SER A 346 -23.76 13.04 -8.64
CA SER A 346 -23.59 13.54 -7.27
C SER A 346 -24.42 14.81 -7.04
N VAL A 347 -24.55 15.23 -5.78
CA VAL A 347 -25.08 16.56 -5.45
C VAL A 347 -24.04 17.65 -5.73
N ASN A 348 -22.78 17.40 -5.39
CA ASN A 348 -21.68 18.35 -5.52
C ASN A 348 -20.51 17.76 -6.31
N GLY A 349 -19.83 18.59 -7.10
CA GLY A 349 -18.57 18.31 -7.76
C GLY A 349 -17.39 19.05 -7.12
N PRO A 350 -16.22 19.05 -7.79
CA PRO A 350 -14.99 19.65 -7.25
C PRO A 350 -15.03 21.19 -7.25
N ARG A 351 -15.83 21.82 -8.11
CA ARG A 351 -16.02 23.29 -8.14
C ARG A 351 -17.48 23.67 -7.93
N PRO A 352 -17.79 24.90 -7.47
CA PRO A 352 -19.16 25.31 -7.17
C PRO A 352 -20.14 25.10 -8.31
N GLY A 353 -21.24 24.40 -8.03
CA GLY A 353 -22.31 24.11 -8.98
C GLY A 353 -22.05 22.94 -9.92
N GLU A 354 -20.80 22.46 -10.05
CA GLU A 354 -20.50 21.25 -10.80
C GLU A 354 -21.03 20.00 -10.10
N ARG A 355 -21.14 18.91 -10.85
CA ARG A 355 -21.57 17.61 -10.34
C ARG A 355 -20.65 16.53 -10.89
N LEU A 356 -20.33 15.54 -10.07
CA LEU A 356 -19.69 14.34 -10.57
C LEU A 356 -20.74 13.50 -11.29
N PHE A 357 -20.29 12.69 -12.25
CA PHE A 357 -21.08 11.62 -12.82
C PHE A 357 -20.25 10.34 -12.96
N GLY A 358 -20.90 9.18 -13.01
CA GLY A 358 -20.24 7.92 -13.27
C GLY A 358 -21.18 6.82 -13.73
N GLN A 359 -20.62 5.81 -14.39
CA GLN A 359 -21.27 4.55 -14.71
C GLN A 359 -20.23 3.45 -14.89
N PHE A 360 -20.55 2.24 -14.41
CA PHE A 360 -19.77 1.04 -14.69
C PHE A 360 -20.40 0.21 -15.82
N PHE A 361 -19.56 -0.21 -16.77
CA PHE A 361 -19.92 -1.08 -17.88
C PHE A 361 -19.25 -2.45 -17.67
N PRO A 362 -20.00 -3.47 -17.20
CA PRO A 362 -19.43 -4.81 -17.00
C PRO A 362 -19.14 -5.50 -18.34
N GLY A 363 -18.07 -6.29 -18.39
CA GLY A 363 -17.69 -7.10 -19.55
C GLY A 363 -16.93 -6.35 -20.64
N SER A 364 -16.64 -5.05 -20.48
CA SER A 364 -15.66 -4.38 -21.32
C SER A 364 -14.25 -4.81 -20.89
N SER A 365 -13.46 -5.38 -21.79
CA SER A 365 -12.08 -5.77 -21.50
C SER A 365 -11.13 -4.56 -21.54
N ALA A 366 -9.97 -4.67 -20.88
CA ALA A 366 -8.87 -3.74 -21.08
C ALA A 366 -8.59 -3.59 -22.59
N GLY A 367 -8.70 -2.37 -23.12
CA GLY A 367 -8.52 -2.10 -24.55
C GLY A 367 -9.78 -2.21 -25.42
N VAL A 368 -11.00 -2.28 -24.86
CA VAL A 368 -12.21 -1.88 -25.61
C VAL A 368 -12.28 -0.35 -25.63
N ASP A 369 -11.37 0.25 -26.39
CA ASP A 369 -11.41 1.65 -26.83
C ASP A 369 -12.53 1.78 -27.87
N GLY A 370 -13.77 1.69 -27.43
CA GLY A 370 -14.90 2.15 -28.22
C GLY A 370 -15.32 3.53 -27.71
N PRO A 371 -15.67 4.47 -28.59
CA PRO A 371 -15.91 5.84 -28.18
C PRO A 371 -17.10 5.91 -27.24
N TYR A 372 -16.88 6.42 -26.04
CA TYR A 372 -17.98 6.74 -25.13
C TYR A 372 -18.45 8.15 -25.43
N ALA A 373 -19.74 8.34 -25.71
CA ALA A 373 -20.31 9.68 -25.84
C ALA A 373 -21.07 10.05 -24.57
N ILE A 374 -20.64 11.15 -23.94
CA ILE A 374 -21.18 11.66 -22.70
C ILE A 374 -21.95 12.93 -23.01
N THR A 375 -23.20 13.01 -22.58
CA THR A 375 -24.05 14.20 -22.80
C THR A 375 -24.65 14.65 -21.48
N ALA A 376 -24.44 15.93 -21.14
CA ALA A 376 -25.03 16.57 -19.97
C ALA A 376 -26.25 17.39 -20.38
N PHE A 377 -27.32 17.30 -19.59
CA PHE A 377 -28.58 17.98 -19.81
C PHE A 377 -28.96 18.83 -18.60
N ASP A 378 -29.63 19.96 -18.85
CA ASP A 378 -30.33 20.70 -17.82
C ASP A 378 -31.68 20.05 -17.45
N ALA A 379 -32.38 20.63 -16.46
CA ALA A 379 -33.68 20.15 -16.00
C ALA A 379 -34.80 20.22 -17.07
N ALA A 380 -34.61 21.02 -18.14
CA ALA A 380 -35.55 21.08 -19.26
C ALA A 380 -35.23 20.06 -20.36
N GLY A 381 -34.13 19.30 -20.23
CA GLY A 381 -33.64 18.36 -21.23
C GLY A 381 -32.82 19.03 -22.35
N THR A 382 -32.40 20.27 -22.17
CA THR A 382 -31.49 20.94 -23.12
C THR A 382 -30.07 20.41 -22.94
N VAL A 383 -29.39 20.11 -24.04
CA VAL A 383 -27.98 19.72 -24.00
C VAL A 383 -27.13 20.91 -23.55
N LEU A 384 -26.42 20.73 -22.45
CA LEU A 384 -25.44 21.69 -21.93
C LEU A 384 -24.07 21.47 -22.58
N ALA A 385 -23.66 20.20 -22.70
CA ALA A 385 -22.37 19.84 -23.28
C ALA A 385 -22.38 18.39 -23.78
N THR A 386 -21.45 18.06 -24.67
CA THR A 386 -21.16 16.69 -25.11
C THR A 386 -19.66 16.48 -25.21
N LEU A 387 -19.20 15.30 -24.80
CA LEU A 387 -17.81 14.86 -24.85
C LEU A 387 -17.75 13.45 -25.44
N THR A 388 -16.77 13.18 -26.30
CA THR A 388 -16.43 11.82 -26.73
C THR A 388 -15.08 11.46 -26.14
N LEU A 389 -15.00 10.31 -25.48
CA LEU A 389 -13.77 9.73 -24.94
C LEU A 389 -13.16 8.73 -25.91
#